data_AF-F6DSE2-F1
#
_entry.id   AF-F6DSE2-F1
#
_cell.length_a   1.000
_cell.length_b   1.000
_cell.length_c   1.000
_cell.angle_alpha   90.00
_cell.angle_beta   90.00
_cell.angle_gamma   90.00
#
_symmetry.space_group_name_H-M   'P 1'
#
loop_
_entity.id
_entity.type
_entity.pdbx_description
1 polymer ?
#
loop_
_entity_poly.entity_id
_entity_poly.type
_entity_poly.pdbx_seq_one_letter_code
_entity_poly.pdbx_strand_id
1 'polypeptide(L)'
;MEMINTRYGILQGVSYTDYHPNGMLRNCVVVEPNELPTPYGVLVPLYKDNEIRRKTGKPMTFYPNGCLKNLPLQKQTDISTSLGILPGEYLSFYEDGSLHRVFPLDGKLSGYWNEEDERQLAHEMEFQLLCGQFKSKIIGVQFYPEGFLKSVTLWPGEVVAIESPLGPMEVRTGLSFYPRGRIKSLEPVRPTPVLTPVGIMHAYDCQSLGLSGDANSLCFSEEGTLVSLLASTDQLEITGKDGEKHLFQPGHKPNLFNPEVMDPIPLKVEFFGKGIRLYQDRVKEFHLQEYIIRVKPLELQMSCSGCAGCTGCNSLPLG
;
A
#
# COMPACT_ATOMS: atom_id res chain seq x y z
N MET A 1 9.52 -4.33 39.40
CA MET A 1 8.65 -4.22 38.22
C MET A 1 7.58 -3.20 38.53
N GLU A 2 7.28 -2.34 37.58
CA GLU A 2 6.34 -1.23 37.74
C GLU A 2 4.93 -1.65 37.30
N MET A 3 3.91 -1.06 37.94
CA MET A 3 2.51 -1.20 37.54
C MET A 3 2.03 0.12 36.98
N ILE A 4 1.34 0.10 35.84
CA ILE A 4 0.88 1.32 35.18
C ILE A 4 -0.61 1.25 34.94
N ASN A 5 -1.33 2.26 35.40
CA ASN A 5 -2.75 2.37 35.14
C ASN A 5 -2.98 2.93 33.73
N THR A 6 -3.83 2.25 32.96
CA THR A 6 -4.26 2.68 31.63
C THR A 6 -5.78 2.64 31.56
N ARG A 7 -6.35 3.22 30.50
CA ARG A 7 -7.78 3.09 30.25
C ARG A 7 -8.25 1.66 29.94
N TYR A 8 -7.31 0.75 29.72
CA TYR A 8 -7.55 -0.67 29.43
C TYR A 8 -7.24 -1.55 30.65
N GLY A 9 -7.02 -0.96 31.83
CA GLY A 9 -6.67 -1.67 33.06
C GLY A 9 -5.22 -1.44 33.50
N ILE A 10 -4.81 -2.19 34.53
CA ILE A 10 -3.49 -2.09 35.13
C ILE A 10 -2.52 -3.01 34.38
N LEU A 11 -1.49 -2.42 33.79
CA LEU A 11 -0.37 -3.16 33.20
C LEU A 11 0.59 -3.62 34.29
N GLN A 12 0.89 -4.91 34.30
CA GLN A 12 1.88 -5.56 35.17
C GLN A 12 3.14 -5.93 34.38
N GLY A 13 4.24 -6.15 35.10
CA GLY A 13 5.51 -6.55 34.49
C GLY A 13 6.07 -5.51 33.52
N VAL A 14 5.91 -4.22 33.79
CA VAL A 14 6.44 -3.18 32.90
C VAL A 14 7.96 -3.09 33.01
N SER A 15 8.65 -3.24 31.88
CA SER A 15 10.13 -3.20 31.78
C SER A 15 10.66 -1.91 31.17
N TYR A 16 9.83 -1.17 30.43
CA TYR A 16 10.19 0.11 29.83
C TYR A 16 8.97 1.00 29.64
N THR A 17 9.15 2.30 29.88
CA THR A 17 8.16 3.34 29.65
C THR A 17 8.77 4.58 29.02
N ASP A 18 7.96 5.27 28.21
CA ASP A 18 8.20 6.65 27.77
C ASP A 18 6.89 7.42 27.89
N TYR A 19 6.97 8.74 28.08
CA TYR A 19 5.81 9.60 28.32
C TYR A 19 5.78 10.78 27.34
N HIS A 20 4.57 11.22 27.00
CA HIS A 20 4.35 12.45 26.26
C HIS A 20 4.64 13.67 27.15
N PRO A 21 4.84 14.88 26.59
CA PRO A 21 5.06 16.10 27.38
C PRO A 21 3.94 16.44 28.37
N ASN A 22 2.72 15.95 28.12
CA ASN A 22 1.57 16.11 29.00
C ASN A 22 1.54 15.08 30.17
N GLY A 23 2.57 14.25 30.30
CA GLY A 23 2.67 13.21 31.34
C GLY A 23 1.92 11.91 31.04
N MET A 24 1.23 11.81 29.90
CA MET A 24 0.52 10.60 29.52
C MET A 24 1.48 9.54 28.96
N LEU A 25 1.20 8.27 29.26
CA LEU A 25 1.99 7.13 28.74
C LEU A 25 2.07 7.21 27.21
N ARG A 26 3.28 7.09 26.67
CA ARG A 26 3.56 7.11 25.22
C ARG A 26 3.96 5.74 24.71
N ASN A 27 4.91 5.09 25.38
CA ASN A 27 5.38 3.75 25.03
C ASN A 27 5.44 2.89 26.29
N CYS A 28 5.13 1.61 26.15
CA CYS A 28 5.23 0.64 27.23
C CYS A 28 5.68 -0.72 26.69
N VAL A 29 6.64 -1.35 27.34
CA VAL A 29 7.01 -2.76 27.12
C VAL A 29 6.63 -3.54 28.37
N VAL A 30 5.87 -4.63 28.19
CA VAL A 30 5.51 -5.57 29.24
C VAL A 30 6.29 -6.87 29.06
N VAL A 31 6.65 -7.54 30.15
CA VAL A 31 7.31 -8.86 30.14
C VAL A 31 6.46 -9.96 30.77
N GLU A 32 5.22 -9.61 31.12
CA GLU A 32 4.22 -10.51 31.69
C GLU A 32 2.90 -10.42 30.89
N PRO A 33 2.08 -11.48 30.89
CA PRO A 33 0.78 -11.46 30.22
C PRO A 33 -0.13 -10.39 30.84
N ASN A 34 -0.74 -9.59 29.98
CA ASN A 34 -1.70 -8.57 30.35
C ASN A 34 -2.92 -8.69 29.43
N GLU A 35 -4.12 -8.55 29.98
CA GLU A 35 -5.36 -8.58 29.21
C GLU A 35 -5.88 -7.14 29.06
N LEU A 36 -6.09 -6.71 27.83
CA LEU A 36 -6.64 -5.40 27.51
C LEU A 36 -8.06 -5.58 26.97
N PRO A 37 -9.11 -5.28 27.75
CA PRO A 37 -10.47 -5.26 27.25
C PRO A 37 -10.64 -4.12 26.26
N THR A 38 -11.03 -4.44 25.03
CA THR A 38 -11.27 -3.45 23.96
C THR A 38 -12.60 -3.71 23.26
N PRO A 39 -13.12 -2.77 22.46
CA PRO A 39 -14.26 -3.02 21.58
C PRO A 39 -14.03 -4.17 20.57
N TYR A 40 -12.78 -4.56 20.35
CA TYR A 40 -12.37 -5.62 19.44
C TYR A 40 -12.08 -6.96 20.14
N GLY A 41 -12.48 -7.08 21.41
CA GLY A 41 -12.22 -8.24 22.25
C GLY A 41 -11.11 -8.02 23.27
N VAL A 42 -10.72 -9.09 23.95
CA VAL A 42 -9.62 -9.07 24.91
C VAL A 42 -8.31 -9.29 24.17
N LEU A 43 -7.45 -8.27 24.18
CA LEU A 43 -6.18 -8.28 23.46
C LEU A 43 -5.02 -8.49 24.42
N VAL A 44 -4.11 -9.40 24.08
CA VAL A 44 -2.94 -9.71 24.89
C VAL A 44 -1.69 -9.15 24.21
N PRO A 45 -1.03 -8.13 24.78
CA PRO A 45 0.18 -7.55 24.23
C PRO A 45 1.32 -8.57 24.11
N LEU A 46 2.23 -8.34 23.19
CA LEU A 46 3.48 -9.08 23.10
C LEU A 46 4.31 -8.87 24.37
N TYR A 47 4.54 -9.95 25.12
CA TYR A 47 5.36 -9.94 26.34
C TYR A 47 6.52 -10.95 26.28
N LYS A 48 6.45 -11.92 25.37
CA LYS A 48 7.49 -12.91 25.08
C LYS A 48 7.64 -13.08 23.58
N ASP A 49 8.86 -13.14 23.08
CA ASP A 49 9.12 -13.33 21.66
C ASP A 49 9.55 -14.75 21.30
N ASN A 50 9.69 -14.95 19.99
CA ASN A 50 10.41 -16.05 19.39
C ASN A 50 11.64 -15.40 18.71
N GLU A 51 12.83 -15.67 19.26
CA GLU A 51 14.10 -14.98 18.98
C GLU A 51 14.44 -14.83 17.50
N ILE A 52 13.90 -15.70 16.64
CA ILE A 52 14.17 -15.73 15.20
C ILE A 52 13.21 -14.83 14.42
N ARG A 53 11.90 -14.91 14.73
CA ARG A 53 10.84 -14.30 13.92
C ARG A 53 10.44 -12.90 14.39
N ARG A 54 10.37 -12.66 15.70
CA ARG A 54 9.79 -11.40 16.24
C ARG A 54 10.83 -10.62 17.04
N LYS A 55 10.74 -9.29 16.98
CA LYS A 55 11.65 -8.40 17.70
C LYS A 55 11.33 -8.39 19.20
N THR A 56 12.33 -8.65 20.04
CA THR A 56 12.25 -8.47 21.50
C THR A 56 11.87 -7.03 21.85
N GLY A 57 10.93 -6.87 22.79
CA GLY A 57 10.61 -5.57 23.37
C GLY A 57 9.97 -4.58 22.40
N LYS A 58 9.24 -5.04 21.38
CA LYS A 58 8.42 -4.14 20.54
C LYS A 58 7.35 -3.50 21.44
N PRO A 59 7.37 -2.16 21.63
CA PRO A 59 6.49 -1.52 22.60
C PRO A 59 5.05 -1.45 22.09
N MET A 60 4.11 -1.53 23.03
CA MET A 60 2.81 -0.90 22.84
C MET A 60 2.98 0.61 22.85
N THR A 61 2.23 1.32 22.03
CA THR A 61 2.30 2.78 21.96
C THR A 61 0.92 3.40 22.11
N PHE A 62 0.87 4.61 22.65
CA PHE A 62 -0.35 5.31 23.01
C PHE A 62 -0.35 6.75 22.47
N TYR A 63 -1.53 7.27 22.17
CA TYR A 63 -1.76 8.68 21.87
C TYR A 63 -1.71 9.54 23.15
N PRO A 64 -1.55 10.87 23.02
CA PRO A 64 -1.56 11.78 24.16
C PRO A 64 -2.84 11.74 25.00
N ASN A 65 -3.94 11.21 24.47
CA ASN A 65 -5.21 11.01 25.19
C ASN A 65 -5.33 9.64 25.89
N GLY A 66 -4.28 8.80 25.82
CA GLY A 66 -4.26 7.47 26.42
C GLY A 66 -4.91 6.35 25.60
N CYS A 67 -5.45 6.62 24.40
CA CYS A 67 -5.83 5.57 23.45
C CYS A 67 -4.61 4.76 23.02
N LEU A 68 -4.80 3.46 22.81
CA LEU A 68 -3.82 2.66 22.07
C LEU A 68 -3.60 3.28 20.69
N LYS A 69 -2.34 3.25 20.23
CA LYS A 69 -1.92 3.65 18.89
C LYS A 69 -1.41 2.45 18.10
N ASN A 70 -0.55 1.65 18.73
CA ASN A 70 -0.02 0.43 18.14
C ASN A 70 0.05 -0.66 19.21
N LEU A 71 -0.32 -1.88 18.84
CA LEU A 71 -0.39 -3.03 19.72
C LEU A 71 0.13 -4.28 19.00
N PRO A 72 1.40 -4.67 19.22
CA PRO A 72 1.85 -6.02 18.89
C PRO A 72 1.18 -7.01 19.86
N LEU A 73 0.59 -8.07 19.32
CA LEU A 73 -0.11 -9.10 20.09
C LEU A 73 0.79 -10.30 20.33
N GLN A 74 0.64 -10.99 21.46
CA GLN A 74 1.44 -12.18 21.78
C GLN A 74 1.20 -13.34 20.80
N LYS A 75 -0.06 -13.52 20.37
CA LYS A 75 -0.50 -14.54 19.42
C LYS A 75 -1.39 -13.88 18.36
N GLN A 76 -1.47 -14.51 17.20
CA GLN A 76 -2.51 -14.16 16.24
C GLN A 76 -3.87 -14.31 16.91
N THR A 77 -4.67 -13.24 16.87
CA THR A 77 -5.94 -13.12 17.56
C THR A 77 -7.03 -12.75 16.56
N ASP A 78 -8.22 -13.30 16.74
CA ASP A 78 -9.40 -13.00 15.93
C ASP A 78 -9.93 -11.61 16.27
N ILE A 79 -9.96 -10.73 15.27
CA ILE A 79 -10.42 -9.35 15.39
C ILE A 79 -11.77 -9.21 14.69
N SER A 80 -12.81 -8.87 15.45
CA SER A 80 -14.13 -8.60 14.88
C SER A 80 -14.12 -7.25 14.15
N THR A 81 -14.46 -7.26 12.85
CA THR A 81 -14.50 -6.08 12.00
C THR A 81 -15.77 -6.03 11.15
N SER A 82 -15.97 -4.92 10.44
CA SER A 82 -17.06 -4.77 9.45
C SER A 82 -16.97 -5.76 8.27
N LEU A 83 -15.79 -6.36 8.05
CA LEU A 83 -15.55 -7.36 7.01
C LEU A 83 -15.67 -8.80 7.55
N GLY A 84 -16.10 -8.96 8.81
CA GLY A 84 -16.05 -10.23 9.53
C GLY A 84 -14.81 -10.35 10.41
N ILE A 85 -14.42 -11.57 10.72
CA ILE A 85 -13.30 -11.87 11.61
C ILE A 85 -12.00 -11.85 10.81
N LEU A 86 -11.04 -11.02 11.22
CA LEU A 86 -9.71 -10.97 10.63
C LEU A 86 -8.67 -11.45 11.66
N PRO A 87 -7.75 -12.35 11.29
CA PRO A 87 -6.60 -12.66 12.15
C PRO A 87 -5.66 -11.46 12.24
N GLY A 88 -5.12 -11.19 13.43
CA GLY A 88 -4.15 -10.12 13.64
C GLY A 88 -3.05 -10.49 14.63
N GLU A 89 -1.80 -10.23 14.27
CA GLU A 89 -0.64 -10.24 15.20
C GLU A 89 -0.20 -8.83 15.59
N TYR A 90 -0.61 -7.82 14.83
CA TYR A 90 -0.34 -6.42 15.12
C TYR A 90 -1.52 -5.54 14.69
N LEU A 91 -1.91 -4.64 15.59
CA LEU A 91 -2.98 -3.70 15.37
C LEU A 91 -2.48 -2.28 15.48
N SER A 92 -3.06 -1.38 14.71
CA SER A 92 -2.97 0.05 14.94
C SER A 92 -4.35 0.67 15.02
N PHE A 93 -4.44 1.78 15.74
CA PHE A 93 -5.70 2.47 16.04
C PHE A 93 -5.57 3.94 15.71
N TYR A 94 -6.71 4.59 15.49
CA TYR A 94 -6.83 6.04 15.45
C TYR A 94 -6.83 6.63 16.85
N GLU A 95 -6.70 7.95 16.93
CA GLU A 95 -6.67 8.65 18.22
C GLU A 95 -8.00 8.57 18.98
N ASP A 96 -9.13 8.37 18.30
CA ASP A 96 -10.43 8.09 18.94
C ASP A 96 -10.58 6.65 19.46
N GLY A 97 -9.58 5.79 19.21
CA GLY A 97 -9.58 4.38 19.59
C GLY A 97 -10.21 3.43 18.58
N SER A 98 -10.72 3.94 17.45
CA SER A 98 -11.19 3.11 16.34
C SER A 98 -10.05 2.37 15.66
N LEU A 99 -10.33 1.19 15.11
CA LEU A 99 -9.37 0.35 14.43
C LEU A 99 -8.88 1.03 13.16
N HIS A 100 -7.57 1.17 13.03
CA HIS A 100 -6.94 1.75 11.87
C HIS A 100 -6.42 0.68 10.91
N ARG A 101 -5.69 -0.33 11.43
CA ARG A 101 -5.11 -1.38 10.59
C ARG A 101 -4.95 -2.68 11.35
N VAL A 102 -5.23 -3.79 10.67
CA VAL A 102 -4.93 -5.17 11.11
C VAL A 102 -3.82 -5.72 10.22
N PHE A 103 -2.79 -6.29 10.83
CA PHE A 103 -1.77 -7.07 10.15
C PHE A 103 -1.88 -8.52 10.62
N PRO A 104 -2.22 -9.47 9.72
CA PRO A 104 -2.31 -10.89 10.07
C PRO A 104 -1.02 -11.44 10.65
N LEU A 105 0.12 -10.91 10.20
CA LEU A 105 1.45 -11.30 10.64
C LEU A 105 2.30 -10.07 10.98
N ASP A 106 3.22 -10.21 11.94
CA ASP A 106 4.13 -9.16 12.42
C ASP A 106 5.56 -9.69 12.64
N GLY A 107 6.07 -10.47 11.68
CA GLY A 107 7.46 -10.93 11.65
C GLY A 107 8.45 -9.82 11.28
N LYS A 108 9.67 -9.96 11.78
CA LYS A 108 10.81 -9.10 11.46
C LYS A 108 11.70 -9.82 10.45
N LEU A 109 11.92 -9.21 9.29
CA LEU A 109 12.90 -9.71 8.33
C LEU A 109 14.32 -9.59 8.89
N SER A 110 15.11 -10.65 8.75
CA SER A 110 16.49 -10.77 9.21
C SER A 110 17.27 -11.74 8.30
N GLY A 111 18.58 -11.92 8.55
CA GLY A 111 19.37 -12.91 7.83
C GLY A 111 18.92 -14.37 8.06
N TYR A 112 18.10 -14.61 9.07
CA TYR A 112 17.55 -15.93 9.43
C TYR A 112 16.04 -16.05 9.22
N TRP A 113 15.39 -14.97 8.76
CA TRP A 113 13.94 -14.92 8.54
C TRP A 113 13.64 -13.98 7.38
N ASN A 114 13.32 -14.55 6.23
CA ASN A 114 13.07 -13.78 5.01
C ASN A 114 11.57 -13.66 4.70
N GLU A 115 11.25 -13.01 3.58
CA GLU A 115 9.89 -12.79 3.13
C GLU A 115 9.14 -14.11 2.83
N GLU A 116 9.81 -15.10 2.26
CA GLU A 116 9.21 -16.41 1.95
C GLU A 116 8.92 -17.20 3.23
N ASP A 117 9.81 -17.14 4.23
CA ASP A 117 9.57 -17.75 5.55
C ASP A 117 8.30 -17.18 6.21
N GLU A 118 8.13 -15.85 6.14
CA GLU A 118 6.93 -15.18 6.65
C GLU A 118 5.68 -15.52 5.81
N ARG A 119 5.83 -15.60 4.48
CA ARG A 119 4.75 -15.96 3.54
C ARG A 119 4.20 -17.36 3.79
N GLN A 120 5.02 -18.31 4.26
CA GLN A 120 4.58 -19.66 4.61
C GLN A 120 3.59 -19.69 5.77
N LEU A 121 3.64 -18.68 6.67
CA LEU A 121 2.70 -18.53 7.77
C LEU A 121 1.42 -17.78 7.35
N ALA A 122 1.42 -17.10 6.21
CA ALA A 122 0.28 -16.33 5.75
C ALA A 122 -0.82 -17.25 5.24
N HIS A 123 -2.02 -17.07 5.79
CA HIS A 123 -3.22 -17.75 5.33
C HIS A 123 -3.97 -16.90 4.32
N GLU A 124 -4.65 -17.57 3.40
CA GLU A 124 -5.55 -16.91 2.48
C GLU A 124 -6.79 -16.40 3.22
N MET A 125 -7.16 -15.17 2.90
CA MET A 125 -8.36 -14.51 3.42
C MET A 125 -9.32 -14.24 2.27
N GLU A 126 -10.62 -14.42 2.52
CA GLU A 126 -11.67 -14.20 1.53
C GLU A 126 -12.31 -12.82 1.74
N PHE A 127 -12.50 -12.09 0.64
CA PHE A 127 -13.15 -10.78 0.62
C PHE A 127 -14.32 -10.81 -0.35
N GLN A 128 -15.45 -10.29 0.10
CA GLN A 128 -16.64 -10.08 -0.70
C GLN A 128 -16.93 -8.58 -0.76
N LEU A 129 -16.50 -7.93 -1.84
CA LEU A 129 -16.56 -6.48 -2.01
C LEU A 129 -17.44 -6.12 -3.20
N LEU A 130 -17.75 -4.83 -3.35
CA LEU A 130 -18.51 -4.33 -4.51
C LEU A 130 -17.79 -4.59 -5.85
N CYS A 131 -16.46 -4.66 -5.84
CA CYS A 131 -15.64 -4.96 -7.01
C CYS A 131 -15.48 -6.47 -7.28
N GLY A 132 -16.24 -7.32 -6.60
CA GLY A 132 -16.19 -8.78 -6.76
C GLY A 132 -15.68 -9.51 -5.52
N GLN A 133 -15.44 -10.80 -5.69
CA GLN A 133 -14.99 -11.71 -4.65
C GLN A 133 -13.60 -12.22 -4.98
N PHE A 134 -12.70 -12.24 -4.01
CA PHE A 134 -11.37 -12.80 -4.18
C PHE A 134 -10.86 -13.43 -2.89
N LYS A 135 -9.89 -14.32 -3.05
CA LYS A 135 -9.19 -14.99 -1.98
C LYS A 135 -7.69 -14.82 -2.22
N SER A 136 -6.95 -14.33 -1.23
CA SER A 136 -5.51 -14.08 -1.35
C SER A 136 -4.83 -13.96 0.01
N LYS A 137 -3.51 -14.10 0.05
CA LYS A 137 -2.71 -13.78 1.23
C LYS A 137 -2.58 -12.27 1.39
N ILE A 138 -2.84 -11.76 2.60
CA ILE A 138 -2.88 -10.33 2.91
C ILE A 138 -1.75 -9.93 3.87
N ILE A 139 -1.08 -8.81 3.58
CA ILE A 139 -0.13 -8.16 4.50
C ILE A 139 -0.88 -7.33 5.54
N GLY A 140 -1.87 -6.55 5.09
CA GLY A 140 -2.62 -5.68 5.98
C GLY A 140 -3.94 -5.20 5.40
N VAL A 141 -4.88 -4.97 6.31
CA VAL A 141 -6.21 -4.41 6.03
C VAL A 141 -6.36 -3.12 6.83
N GLN A 142 -6.63 -2.02 6.14
CA GLN A 142 -6.84 -0.70 6.74
C GLN A 142 -8.31 -0.32 6.72
N PHE A 143 -8.73 0.41 7.75
CA PHE A 143 -10.08 0.92 7.93
C PHE A 143 -10.09 2.44 8.02
N TYR A 144 -11.22 3.04 7.68
CA TYR A 144 -11.57 4.39 8.10
C TYR A 144 -12.01 4.39 9.59
N PRO A 145 -12.00 5.54 10.29
CA PRO A 145 -12.45 5.60 11.69
C PRO A 145 -13.88 5.07 11.92
N GLU A 146 -14.75 5.22 10.92
CA GLU A 146 -16.11 4.70 10.93
C GLU A 146 -16.19 3.17 10.79
N GLY A 147 -15.06 2.50 10.57
CA GLY A 147 -14.95 1.05 10.42
C GLY A 147 -15.12 0.54 9.00
N PHE A 148 -15.32 1.41 7.99
CA PHE A 148 -15.37 1.00 6.59
C PHE A 148 -13.99 0.59 6.07
N LEU A 149 -13.94 -0.39 5.16
CA LEU A 149 -12.69 -0.79 4.50
C LEU A 149 -12.09 0.40 3.75
N LYS A 150 -10.80 0.63 3.98
CA LYS A 150 -10.02 1.69 3.33
C LYS A 150 -9.03 1.14 2.32
N SER A 151 -8.31 0.07 2.68
CA SER A 151 -7.39 -0.59 1.75
C SER A 151 -7.07 -2.02 2.17
N VAL A 152 -6.70 -2.82 1.17
CA VAL A 152 -6.17 -4.17 1.33
C VAL A 152 -4.81 -4.20 0.66
N THR A 153 -3.79 -4.69 1.36
CA THR A 153 -2.44 -4.89 0.83
C THR A 153 -2.19 -6.38 0.65
N LEU A 154 -1.96 -6.81 -0.58
CA LEU A 154 -1.69 -8.20 -0.95
C LEU A 154 -0.23 -8.55 -0.65
N TRP A 155 0.04 -9.83 -0.40
CA TRP A 155 1.42 -10.32 -0.38
C TRP A 155 2.10 -10.14 -1.75
N PRO A 156 3.43 -9.95 -1.81
CA PRO A 156 4.12 -9.85 -3.08
C PRO A 156 3.97 -11.16 -3.86
N GLY A 157 3.74 -11.03 -5.17
CA GLY A 157 3.44 -12.15 -6.05
C GLY A 157 1.96 -12.60 -6.07
N GLU A 158 1.13 -12.15 -5.12
CA GLU A 158 -0.31 -12.40 -5.18
C GLU A 158 -0.96 -11.52 -6.25
N VAL A 159 -1.95 -12.09 -6.94
CA VAL A 159 -2.74 -11.42 -7.96
C VAL A 159 -4.21 -11.73 -7.72
N VAL A 160 -5.05 -10.69 -7.78
CA VAL A 160 -6.51 -10.84 -7.65
C VAL A 160 -7.20 -10.23 -8.86
N ALA A 161 -8.24 -10.90 -9.34
CA ALA A 161 -9.11 -10.39 -10.39
C ALA A 161 -10.28 -9.64 -9.77
N ILE A 162 -10.55 -8.43 -10.26
CA ILE A 162 -11.62 -7.55 -9.76
C ILE A 162 -12.34 -6.85 -10.91
N GLU A 163 -13.57 -6.41 -10.66
CA GLU A 163 -14.33 -5.53 -11.54
C GLU A 163 -14.01 -4.07 -11.21
N SER A 164 -13.27 -3.41 -12.10
CA SER A 164 -12.93 -1.99 -11.96
C SER A 164 -13.91 -1.10 -12.74
N PRO A 165 -13.93 0.23 -12.49
CA PRO A 165 -14.69 1.15 -13.33
C PRO A 165 -14.31 1.13 -14.82
N LEU A 166 -13.14 0.58 -15.16
CA LEU A 166 -12.64 0.43 -16.54
C LEU A 166 -12.86 -0.99 -17.10
N GLY A 167 -13.54 -1.86 -16.35
CA GLY A 167 -13.73 -3.27 -16.68
C GLY A 167 -12.87 -4.22 -15.83
N PRO A 168 -12.91 -5.53 -16.13
CA PRO A 168 -12.16 -6.55 -15.40
C PRO A 168 -10.65 -6.28 -15.43
N MET A 169 -9.98 -6.45 -14.28
CA MET A 169 -8.55 -6.21 -14.16
C MET A 169 -7.86 -7.15 -13.17
N GLU A 170 -6.61 -7.51 -13.48
CA GLU A 170 -5.72 -8.22 -12.58
C GLU A 170 -4.87 -7.22 -11.78
N VAL A 171 -4.98 -7.30 -10.46
CA VAL A 171 -4.37 -6.35 -9.51
C VAL A 171 -3.28 -7.04 -8.70
N ARG A 172 -2.14 -6.36 -8.54
CA ARG A 172 -1.05 -6.70 -7.62
C ARG A 172 -0.99 -5.65 -6.51
N THR A 173 -0.19 -5.89 -5.47
CA THR A 173 0.08 -4.95 -4.36
C THR A 173 -1.12 -4.62 -3.47
N GLY A 174 -2.24 -4.14 -4.02
CA GLY A 174 -3.41 -3.83 -3.22
C GLY A 174 -4.45 -2.96 -3.92
N LEU A 175 -5.49 -2.68 -3.13
CA LEU A 175 -6.68 -1.95 -3.51
C LEU A 175 -6.96 -0.90 -2.43
N SER A 176 -7.39 0.29 -2.82
CA SER A 176 -7.95 1.27 -1.88
C SER A 176 -9.38 1.63 -2.26
N PHE A 177 -10.16 2.03 -1.26
CA PHE A 177 -11.60 2.23 -1.36
C PHE A 177 -12.03 3.55 -0.75
N TYR A 178 -13.11 4.12 -1.29
CA TYR A 178 -13.92 5.12 -0.61
C TYR A 178 -14.76 4.46 0.49
N PRO A 179 -15.27 5.21 1.50
CA PRO A 179 -16.07 4.64 2.58
C PRO A 179 -17.28 3.81 2.12
N ARG A 180 -17.85 4.13 0.95
CA ARG A 180 -18.96 3.36 0.33
C ARG A 180 -18.52 2.09 -0.42
N GLY A 181 -17.25 1.69 -0.30
CA GLY A 181 -16.71 0.46 -0.90
C GLY A 181 -16.38 0.56 -2.40
N ARG A 182 -16.55 1.74 -3.02
CA ARG A 182 -16.12 1.97 -4.40
C ARG A 182 -14.61 2.07 -4.47
N ILE A 183 -14.02 1.54 -5.55
CA ILE A 183 -12.58 1.58 -5.77
C ILE A 183 -12.12 3.04 -5.88
N LYS A 184 -11.13 3.38 -5.07
CA LYS A 184 -10.42 4.65 -5.12
C LYS A 184 -9.11 4.53 -5.90
N SER A 185 -8.36 3.45 -5.70
CA SER A 185 -7.18 3.15 -6.51
C SER A 185 -6.85 1.67 -6.53
N LEU A 186 -6.10 1.25 -7.55
CA LEU A 186 -5.59 -0.11 -7.73
C LEU A 186 -4.29 -0.13 -8.53
N GLU A 187 -3.48 -1.16 -8.33
CA GLU A 187 -2.21 -1.35 -9.04
C GLU A 187 -2.31 -2.54 -10.02
N PRO A 188 -2.32 -2.32 -11.34
CA PRO A 188 -2.36 -3.40 -12.31
C PRO A 188 -1.13 -4.30 -12.21
N VAL A 189 -1.31 -5.59 -12.52
CA VAL A 189 -0.21 -6.58 -12.52
C VAL A 189 0.85 -6.28 -13.59
N ARG A 190 0.46 -5.61 -14.68
CA ARG A 190 1.28 -5.28 -15.85
C ARG A 190 0.83 -3.95 -16.46
N PRO A 191 1.67 -3.28 -17.30
CA PRO A 191 1.24 -2.16 -18.13
C PRO A 191 -0.09 -2.44 -18.81
N THR A 192 -1.15 -1.80 -18.33
CA THR A 192 -2.53 -2.11 -18.74
C THR A 192 -3.09 -0.96 -19.56
N PRO A 193 -3.51 -1.21 -20.81
CA PRO A 193 -4.05 -0.16 -21.67
C PRO A 193 -5.37 0.36 -21.11
N VAL A 194 -5.46 1.68 -20.97
CA VAL A 194 -6.61 2.41 -20.46
C VAL A 194 -6.95 3.52 -21.43
N LEU A 195 -8.22 3.61 -21.81
CA LEU A 195 -8.71 4.73 -22.60
C LEU A 195 -8.74 6.00 -21.74
N THR A 196 -8.05 7.04 -22.18
CA THR A 196 -8.00 8.33 -21.50
C THR A 196 -8.43 9.46 -22.45
N PRO A 197 -8.69 10.68 -21.93
CA PRO A 197 -8.94 11.85 -22.76
C PRO A 197 -7.84 12.19 -23.79
N VAL A 198 -6.61 11.69 -23.61
CA VAL A 198 -5.47 11.94 -24.50
C VAL A 198 -5.13 10.75 -25.41
N GLY A 199 -5.94 9.70 -25.39
CA GLY A 199 -5.70 8.44 -26.09
C GLY A 199 -5.50 7.26 -25.15
N ILE A 200 -5.01 6.15 -25.68
CA ILE A 200 -4.71 4.96 -24.87
C ILE A 200 -3.40 5.21 -24.13
N MET A 201 -3.41 5.00 -22.82
CA MET A 201 -2.21 5.01 -21.96
C MET A 201 -2.09 3.70 -21.18
N HIS A 202 -0.89 3.28 -20.84
CA HIS A 202 -0.58 2.08 -20.08
C HIS A 202 -0.34 2.43 -18.61
N ALA A 203 -1.33 2.15 -17.78
CA ALA A 203 -1.23 2.40 -16.36
C ALA A 203 -0.42 1.30 -15.67
N TYR A 204 0.63 1.70 -14.95
CA TYR A 204 1.52 0.83 -14.18
C TYR A 204 2.53 1.66 -13.39
N ASP A 205 2.83 1.26 -12.15
CA ASP A 205 3.90 1.83 -11.35
C ASP A 205 5.05 0.83 -11.17
N CYS A 206 6.14 1.03 -11.92
CA CYS A 206 7.36 0.24 -11.76
C CYS A 206 8.04 0.38 -10.38
N GLN A 207 7.69 1.39 -9.59
CA GLN A 207 8.17 1.60 -8.22
C GLN A 207 7.25 1.01 -7.15
N SER A 208 6.14 0.37 -7.51
CA SER A 208 5.26 -0.27 -6.53
C SER A 208 5.99 -1.40 -5.80
N LEU A 209 6.33 -1.18 -4.52
CA LEU A 209 7.10 -2.11 -3.68
C LEU A 209 6.24 -3.13 -2.93
N GLY A 210 4.91 -3.13 -3.10
CA GLY A 210 4.05 -4.06 -2.34
C GLY A 210 3.89 -3.72 -0.85
N LEU A 211 4.41 -2.58 -0.39
CA LEU A 211 4.40 -2.21 1.03
C LEU A 211 3.00 -1.78 1.53
N SER A 212 2.18 -1.25 0.63
CA SER A 212 0.85 -0.74 0.95
C SER A 212 -0.01 -0.66 -0.30
N GLY A 213 -1.28 -1.06 -0.18
CA GLY A 213 -2.31 -0.87 -1.20
C GLY A 213 -2.99 0.51 -1.19
N ASP A 214 -2.47 1.49 -0.44
CA ASP A 214 -3.16 2.77 -0.21
C ASP A 214 -3.05 3.73 -1.40
N ALA A 215 -1.94 3.66 -2.13
CA ALA A 215 -1.63 4.51 -3.27
C ALA A 215 -1.11 3.63 -4.41
N ASN A 216 -1.77 3.71 -5.56
CA ASN A 216 -1.53 2.83 -6.70
C ASN A 216 -1.56 3.64 -7.99
N SER A 217 -1.14 3.03 -9.11
CA SER A 217 -1.07 3.71 -10.39
C SER A 217 -2.42 4.23 -10.89
N LEU A 218 -3.51 3.46 -10.84
CA LEU A 218 -4.83 3.92 -11.28
C LEU A 218 -5.61 4.52 -10.11
N CYS A 219 -6.11 5.74 -10.28
CA CYS A 219 -6.96 6.41 -9.31
C CYS A 219 -8.28 6.87 -9.93
N PHE A 220 -9.37 6.66 -9.19
CA PHE A 220 -10.73 6.97 -9.60
C PHE A 220 -11.39 7.97 -8.67
N SER A 221 -12.38 8.70 -9.17
CA SER A 221 -13.36 9.43 -8.36
C SER A 221 -14.35 8.45 -7.73
N GLU A 222 -15.15 8.91 -6.77
CA GLU A 222 -16.19 8.07 -6.17
C GLU A 222 -17.26 7.66 -7.20
N GLU A 223 -17.45 8.43 -8.26
CA GLU A 223 -18.33 8.09 -9.38
C GLU A 223 -17.75 7.01 -10.30
N GLY A 224 -16.46 6.67 -10.15
CA GLY A 224 -15.74 5.71 -10.99
C GLY A 224 -15.05 6.34 -12.20
N THR A 225 -14.94 7.68 -12.25
CA THR A 225 -14.22 8.36 -13.35
C THR A 225 -12.72 8.27 -13.11
N LEU A 226 -11.92 7.99 -14.14
CA LEU A 226 -10.46 8.03 -14.04
C LEU A 226 -9.97 9.45 -13.71
N VAL A 227 -9.31 9.61 -12.57
CA VAL A 227 -8.79 10.90 -12.08
C VAL A 227 -7.30 11.04 -12.34
N SER A 228 -6.53 9.97 -12.16
CA SER A 228 -5.11 9.99 -12.48
C SER A 228 -4.59 8.59 -12.80
N LEU A 229 -3.48 8.55 -13.53
CA LEU A 229 -2.69 7.35 -13.72
C LEU A 229 -1.19 7.61 -13.53
N LEU A 230 -0.45 6.56 -13.19
CA LEU A 230 1.00 6.49 -13.35
C LEU A 230 1.31 5.65 -14.59
N ALA A 231 2.22 6.14 -15.45
CA ALA A 231 2.70 5.43 -16.62
C ALA A 231 4.21 5.25 -16.56
N SER A 232 4.68 4.00 -16.64
CA SER A 232 6.12 3.68 -16.71
C SER A 232 6.62 3.41 -18.13
N THR A 233 5.71 3.24 -19.09
CA THR A 233 6.05 2.80 -20.46
C THR A 233 5.61 3.77 -21.54
N ASP A 234 4.99 4.89 -21.17
CA ASP A 234 4.45 5.85 -22.14
C ASP A 234 5.11 7.21 -21.98
N GLN A 235 5.34 7.86 -23.12
CA GLN A 235 5.69 9.27 -23.21
C GLN A 235 4.57 10.06 -23.89
N LEU A 236 4.49 11.35 -23.57
CA LEU A 236 3.53 12.29 -24.14
C LEU A 236 4.26 13.36 -24.95
N GLU A 237 3.94 13.42 -26.24
CA GLU A 237 4.31 14.54 -27.10
C GLU A 237 3.14 15.53 -27.15
N ILE A 238 3.39 16.76 -26.72
CA ILE A 238 2.39 17.83 -26.61
C ILE A 238 2.78 18.93 -27.59
N THR A 239 1.89 19.30 -28.50
CA THR A 239 2.10 20.38 -29.47
C THR A 239 1.02 21.45 -29.32
N GLY A 240 1.41 22.69 -29.04
CA GLY A 240 0.50 23.83 -28.96
C GLY A 240 0.18 24.43 -30.33
N LYS A 241 -0.81 25.31 -30.38
CA LYS A 241 -1.25 25.98 -31.63
C LYS A 241 -0.14 26.79 -32.30
N ASP A 242 0.77 27.35 -31.51
CA ASP A 242 1.87 28.19 -31.99
C ASP A 242 3.09 27.35 -32.45
N GLY A 243 2.96 26.03 -32.49
CA GLY A 243 4.01 25.10 -32.91
C GLY A 243 5.01 24.74 -31.80
N GLU A 244 4.82 25.29 -30.60
CA GLU A 244 5.53 24.88 -29.38
C GLU A 244 5.37 23.38 -29.11
N LYS A 245 6.46 22.73 -28.68
CA LYS A 245 6.49 21.29 -28.41
C LYS A 245 7.04 20.99 -27.03
N HIS A 246 6.40 20.06 -26.35
CA HIS A 246 6.86 19.50 -25.08
C HIS A 246 6.88 17.98 -25.15
N LEU A 247 7.90 17.38 -24.53
CA LEU A 247 8.00 15.93 -24.34
C LEU A 247 7.99 15.66 -22.84
N PHE A 248 7.09 14.77 -22.41
CA PHE A 248 7.06 14.25 -21.05
C PHE A 248 7.21 12.75 -21.09
N GLN A 249 8.02 12.20 -20.21
CA GLN A 249 8.32 10.79 -20.16
C GLN A 249 8.65 10.38 -18.73
N PRO A 250 8.60 9.07 -18.42
CA PRO A 250 9.11 8.54 -17.16
C PRO A 250 10.52 9.08 -16.88
N GLY A 251 10.73 9.50 -15.65
CA GLY A 251 11.99 10.07 -15.18
C GLY A 251 12.91 9.00 -14.60
N HIS A 252 14.02 9.46 -14.02
CA HIS A 252 14.91 8.61 -13.23
C HIS A 252 15.38 9.37 -11.99
N LYS A 253 15.67 8.66 -10.90
CA LYS A 253 16.37 9.17 -9.71
C LYS A 253 17.56 8.30 -9.37
N PRO A 254 18.62 8.84 -8.76
CA PRO A 254 19.67 8.01 -8.18
C PRO A 254 19.09 6.99 -7.20
N ASN A 255 19.54 5.75 -7.30
CA ASN A 255 19.16 4.68 -6.39
C ASN A 255 19.68 5.00 -4.98
N LEU A 256 18.89 4.63 -3.98
CA LEU A 256 19.16 4.95 -2.57
C LEU A 256 20.47 4.33 -2.05
N PHE A 257 20.84 3.16 -2.55
CA PHE A 257 22.00 2.39 -2.08
C PHE A 257 23.21 2.51 -3.01
N ASN A 258 22.96 2.75 -4.31
CA ASN A 258 24.01 3.00 -5.29
C ASN A 258 23.65 4.19 -6.20
N PRO A 259 24.16 5.39 -5.94
CA PRO A 259 23.86 6.59 -6.74
C PRO A 259 24.22 6.50 -8.23
N GLU A 260 25.06 5.55 -8.63
CA GLU A 260 25.40 5.30 -10.04
C GLU A 260 24.28 4.55 -10.79
N VAL A 261 23.40 3.87 -10.06
CA VAL A 261 22.21 3.21 -10.61
C VAL A 261 21.06 4.21 -10.59
N MET A 262 20.33 4.29 -11.71
CA MET A 262 19.20 5.21 -11.87
C MET A 262 17.89 4.43 -11.81
N ASP A 263 17.10 4.63 -10.75
CA ASP A 263 15.77 4.02 -10.60
C ASP A 263 14.74 4.76 -11.46
N PRO A 264 13.91 4.06 -12.26
CA PRO A 264 12.89 4.67 -13.09
C PRO A 264 11.77 5.27 -12.22
N ILE A 265 11.29 6.47 -12.56
CA ILE A 265 10.12 7.12 -11.92
C ILE A 265 8.99 7.18 -12.96
N PRO A 266 7.79 6.66 -12.67
CA PRO A 266 6.67 6.77 -13.60
C PRO A 266 6.24 8.23 -13.82
N LEU A 267 5.74 8.51 -15.02
CA LEU A 267 5.08 9.77 -15.33
C LEU A 267 3.68 9.77 -14.70
N LYS A 268 3.39 10.73 -13.82
CA LYS A 268 2.05 10.93 -13.29
C LYS A 268 1.24 11.87 -14.16
N VAL A 269 0.07 11.40 -14.55
CA VAL A 269 -0.92 12.15 -15.34
C VAL A 269 -2.22 12.24 -14.54
N GLU A 270 -2.72 13.45 -14.34
CA GLU A 270 -4.03 13.70 -13.74
C GLU A 270 -4.96 14.36 -14.76
N PHE A 271 -6.21 13.92 -14.78
CA PHE A 271 -7.23 14.36 -15.73
C PHE A 271 -8.20 15.31 -15.02
N PHE A 272 -8.48 16.46 -15.64
CA PHE A 272 -9.43 17.43 -15.09
C PHE A 272 -10.21 18.10 -16.21
N GLY A 273 -11.55 18.15 -16.11
CA GLY A 273 -12.40 18.83 -17.09
C GLY A 273 -12.05 18.48 -18.54
N LYS A 274 -11.46 19.44 -19.27
CA LYS A 274 -10.96 19.28 -20.65
C LYS A 274 -9.43 19.45 -20.75
N GLY A 275 -8.70 18.95 -19.77
CA GLY A 275 -7.25 19.11 -19.66
C GLY A 275 -6.57 17.98 -18.89
N ILE A 276 -5.24 18.03 -18.89
CA ILE A 276 -4.37 17.16 -18.11
C ILE A 276 -3.35 17.95 -17.31
N ARG A 277 -2.93 17.40 -16.17
CA ARG A 277 -1.84 17.91 -15.33
C ARG A 277 -0.75 16.86 -15.27
N LEU A 278 0.47 17.27 -15.58
CA LEU A 278 1.66 16.42 -15.58
C LEU A 278 2.57 16.80 -14.43
N TYR A 279 3.00 15.79 -13.69
CA TYR A 279 3.88 15.95 -12.53
C TYR A 279 5.27 15.39 -12.86
N GLN A 280 6.23 16.29 -13.03
CA GLN A 280 7.66 16.00 -13.17
C GLN A 280 8.43 16.99 -12.28
N ASP A 281 9.47 17.68 -12.78
CA ASP A 281 10.21 18.69 -12.02
C ASP A 281 9.31 19.85 -11.54
N ARG A 282 8.29 20.16 -12.33
CA ARG A 282 7.22 21.11 -12.01
C ARG A 282 5.90 20.53 -12.46
N VAL A 283 4.83 20.99 -11.82
CA VAL A 283 3.47 20.71 -12.28
C VAL A 283 3.18 21.58 -13.51
N LYS A 284 2.75 20.95 -14.61
CA LYS A 284 2.34 21.65 -15.83
C LYS A 284 0.94 21.23 -16.25
N GLU A 285 0.16 22.17 -16.75
CA GLU A 285 -1.23 21.97 -17.15
C GLU A 285 -1.40 22.20 -18.65
N PHE A 286 -2.20 21.37 -19.29
CA PHE A 286 -2.48 21.43 -20.72
C PHE A 286 -3.97 21.27 -20.98
N HIS A 287 -4.58 22.26 -21.64
CA HIS A 287 -5.97 22.19 -22.08
C HIS A 287 -6.06 21.54 -23.46
N LEU A 288 -6.91 20.52 -23.61
CA LEU A 288 -7.06 19.74 -24.85
C LEU A 288 -7.61 20.55 -26.04
N GLN A 289 -8.10 21.77 -25.80
CA GLN A 289 -8.53 22.70 -26.86
C GLN A 289 -7.38 23.55 -27.43
N GLU A 290 -6.26 23.62 -26.71
CA GLU A 290 -5.07 24.41 -27.05
C GLU A 290 -3.92 23.52 -27.52
N TYR A 291 -3.91 22.27 -27.07
CA TYR A 291 -2.83 21.33 -27.31
C TYR A 291 -3.32 20.04 -27.97
N ILE A 292 -2.53 19.57 -28.93
CA ILE A 292 -2.62 18.20 -29.45
C ILE A 292 -1.65 17.34 -28.63
N ILE A 293 -2.18 16.30 -28.01
CA ILE A 293 -1.40 15.37 -27.18
C ILE A 293 -1.37 14.02 -27.88
N ARG A 294 -0.16 13.46 -28.01
CA ARG A 294 0.06 12.13 -28.59
C ARG A 294 0.77 11.25 -27.57
N VAL A 295 0.15 10.13 -27.24
CA VAL A 295 0.77 9.06 -26.46
C VAL A 295 1.65 8.23 -27.37
N LYS A 296 2.88 7.96 -26.95
CA LYS A 296 3.79 7.03 -27.61
C LYS A 296 4.39 6.06 -26.59
N PRO A 297 4.71 4.82 -26.98
CA PRO A 297 5.53 3.96 -26.14
C PRO A 297 6.92 4.59 -25.95
N LEU A 298 7.46 4.46 -24.75
CA LEU A 298 8.83 4.77 -24.43
C LEU A 298 9.73 3.66 -24.98
N GLU A 299 10.65 4.00 -25.87
CA GLU A 299 11.67 3.06 -26.33
C GLU A 299 12.68 2.82 -25.20
N LEU A 300 12.55 1.68 -24.52
CA LEU A 300 13.53 1.24 -23.54
C LEU A 300 14.77 0.71 -24.27
N GLN A 301 15.88 1.44 -24.22
CA GLN A 301 17.17 0.88 -24.61
C GLN A 301 17.56 -0.21 -23.60
N MET A 302 17.39 -1.48 -23.98
CA MET A 302 17.94 -2.60 -23.23
C MET A 302 19.47 -2.56 -23.31
N SER A 303 20.14 -1.92 -22.36
CA SER A 303 21.54 -2.22 -22.07
C SER A 303 21.61 -3.54 -21.32
N CYS A 304 21.48 -4.65 -22.05
CA CYS A 304 21.77 -5.99 -21.55
C CYS A 304 23.29 -6.14 -21.35
N SER A 305 23.82 -5.56 -20.28
CA SER A 305 25.17 -5.88 -19.80
C SER A 305 25.05 -6.88 -18.66
N GLY A 306 25.05 -8.18 -18.99
CA GLY A 306 25.40 -9.22 -18.01
C GLY A 306 24.47 -10.42 -17.81
N CYS A 307 23.82 -10.97 -18.85
CA CYS A 307 23.18 -12.28 -18.75
C CYS A 307 23.74 -13.26 -19.79
N ALA A 308 24.96 -13.73 -19.58
CA ALA A 308 25.44 -14.96 -20.18
C ALA A 308 24.65 -16.14 -19.56
N GLY A 309 23.50 -16.49 -20.13
CA GLY A 309 22.76 -17.67 -19.70
C GLY A 309 21.26 -17.75 -20.02
N CYS A 310 20.63 -16.72 -20.57
CA CYS A 310 19.19 -16.79 -20.89
C CYS A 310 18.94 -17.23 -22.34
N THR A 311 18.87 -18.53 -22.58
CA THR A 311 18.17 -19.09 -23.75
C THR A 311 16.66 -18.91 -23.52
N GLY A 312 16.11 -17.77 -23.93
CA GLY A 312 14.68 -17.50 -23.77
C GLY A 312 14.16 -16.17 -24.32
N CYS A 313 15.04 -15.22 -24.66
CA CYS A 313 14.62 -13.98 -25.33
C CYS A 313 14.51 -14.18 -26.84
N ASN A 314 13.45 -14.85 -27.28
CA ASN A 314 12.97 -14.72 -28.65
C ASN A 314 11.52 -14.24 -28.63
N SER A 315 11.33 -13.02 -29.14
CA SER A 315 10.12 -12.51 -29.79
C SER A 315 8.77 -12.79 -29.10
N LEU A 316 8.25 -11.79 -28.37
CA LEU A 316 6.80 -11.63 -28.26
C LEU A 316 6.31 -10.90 -29.52
N PRO A 317 5.42 -11.49 -30.33
CA PRO A 317 4.85 -10.82 -31.50
C PRO A 317 3.81 -9.80 -31.05
N LEU A 318 3.84 -8.63 -31.69
CA LEU A 318 2.75 -7.67 -31.71
C LEU A 318 1.49 -8.35 -32.26
N GLY A 319 0.44 -8.37 -31.46
CA GLY A 319 -0.93 -8.78 -31.82
C GLY A 319 -1.92 -7.98 -31.00
#